data_AF-A0A428XSI3-F1
#
_entry.id   AF-A0A428XSI3-F1
#
_cell.length_a   1.000
_cell.length_b   1.000
_cell.length_c   1.000
_cell.angle_alpha   90.00
_cell.angle_beta   90.00
_cell.angle_gamma   90.00
#
_symmetry.space_group_name_H-M   'P 1'
#
loop_
_entity.id
_entity.type
_entity.pdbx_description
1 polymer ?
#
loop_
_entity_poly.entity_id
_entity_poly.type
_entity_poly.pdbx_seq_one_letter_code
_entity_poly.pdbx_strand_id
1 'polypeptide(L)'
;MRRMADEQLERMFPDLDLDAFWEDSEYAEDTYRGGFPTDEVVVSVEAELGFRLPASYVALMRARNGGMPRNTCCPAPSSTTWSEDHVALTAIMGIGREKECSLAGRSGSRFLIEEWGYPAIGVYFADCPSAGHDMIAFDYRDCGPEGEPRVVHVDQEVGYRITVLAPDFVGFVRALRPESDYDFD
;
A
#
# COMPACT_ATOMS: atom_id res chain seq x y z
N MET A 1 -13.87 -0.04 -22.43
CA MET A 1 -12.97 -0.54 -21.36
C MET A 1 -13.02 0.33 -20.11
N ARG A 2 -12.82 1.66 -20.18
CA ARG A 2 -12.83 2.55 -19.00
C ARG A 2 -14.05 2.40 -18.09
N ARG A 3 -15.26 2.47 -18.66
CA ARG A 3 -16.54 2.28 -17.95
C ARG A 3 -16.66 0.98 -17.12
N MET A 4 -16.12 -0.14 -17.60
CA MET A 4 -16.18 -1.42 -16.86
C MET A 4 -15.19 -1.46 -15.68
N ALA A 5 -14.03 -0.81 -15.82
CA ALA A 5 -13.06 -0.69 -14.75
C ALA A 5 -13.56 0.27 -13.66
N ASP A 6 -14.20 1.36 -14.07
CA ASP A 6 -14.84 2.33 -13.16
C ASP A 6 -16.00 1.65 -12.39
N GLU A 7 -16.87 0.90 -13.05
CA GLU A 7 -17.96 0.13 -12.41
C GLU A 7 -17.43 -0.95 -11.44
N GLN A 8 -16.30 -1.59 -11.74
CA GLN A 8 -15.67 -2.56 -10.85
C GLN A 8 -15.06 -1.89 -9.61
N LEU A 9 -14.44 -0.72 -9.80
CA LEU A 9 -13.86 0.06 -8.72
C LEU A 9 -14.94 0.60 -7.78
N GLU A 10 -16.03 1.16 -8.31
CA GLU A 10 -17.21 1.56 -7.54
C GLU A 10 -17.79 0.38 -6.74
N ARG A 11 -17.84 -0.82 -7.30
CA ARG A 11 -18.31 -2.00 -6.56
C ARG A 11 -17.38 -2.39 -5.40
N MET A 12 -16.07 -2.25 -5.59
CA MET A 12 -15.06 -2.56 -4.56
C MET A 12 -14.98 -1.46 -3.49
N PHE A 13 -15.17 -0.21 -3.90
CA PHE A 13 -15.06 0.98 -3.08
C PHE A 13 -16.27 1.92 -3.29
N PRO A 14 -17.49 1.51 -2.87
CA PRO A 14 -18.72 2.27 -3.14
C PRO A 14 -18.76 3.67 -2.56
N ASP A 15 -17.97 3.93 -1.51
CA ASP A 15 -17.94 5.20 -0.78
C ASP A 15 -16.62 5.97 -0.97
N LEU A 16 -15.75 5.52 -1.87
CA LEU A 16 -14.46 6.15 -2.11
C LEU A 16 -14.59 7.22 -3.19
N ASP A 17 -14.46 8.48 -2.78
CA ASP A 17 -14.26 9.59 -3.69
C ASP A 17 -12.78 9.63 -4.11
N LEU A 18 -12.49 9.21 -5.36
CA LEU A 18 -11.13 9.14 -5.87
C LEU A 18 -10.48 10.52 -6.04
N ASP A 19 -11.27 11.55 -6.33
CA ASP A 19 -10.76 12.92 -6.50
C ASP A 19 -10.39 13.52 -5.13
N ALA A 20 -11.11 13.12 -4.08
CA ALA A 20 -10.80 13.50 -2.70
C ALA A 20 -9.82 12.54 -1.99
N PHE A 21 -9.57 11.35 -2.52
CA PHE A 21 -8.72 10.35 -1.85
C PHE A 21 -7.24 10.71 -1.88
N TRP A 22 -6.77 11.26 -2.99
CA TRP A 22 -5.36 11.56 -3.20
C TRP A 22 -5.04 13.03 -2.89
N GLU A 23 -3.84 13.25 -2.35
CA GLU A 23 -3.24 14.57 -2.21
C GLU A 23 -2.50 14.94 -3.51
N ASP A 24 -2.94 16.01 -4.16
CA ASP A 24 -2.35 16.49 -5.40
C ASP A 24 -1.20 17.46 -5.07
N SER A 25 0.03 16.95 -5.06
CA SER A 25 1.24 17.77 -4.91
C SER A 25 2.27 17.41 -5.97
N GLU A 26 3.12 18.38 -6.33
CA GLU A 26 4.25 18.15 -7.26
C GLU A 26 5.14 17.01 -6.77
N TYR A 27 5.36 16.92 -5.46
CA TYR A 27 6.10 15.82 -4.85
C TYR A 27 5.43 14.45 -5.05
N ALA A 28 4.11 14.35 -4.82
CA ALA A 28 3.38 13.10 -5.02
C ALA A 28 3.40 12.64 -6.50
N GLU A 29 3.26 13.60 -7.41
CA GLU A 29 3.31 13.39 -8.86
C GLU A 29 4.68 12.91 -9.32
N ASP A 30 5.76 13.57 -8.89
CA ASP A 30 7.12 13.24 -9.30
C ASP A 30 7.63 11.94 -8.66
N THR A 31 7.28 11.70 -7.40
CA THR A 31 7.83 10.58 -6.63
C THR A 31 7.03 9.31 -6.83
N TYR A 32 5.70 9.36 -6.71
CA TYR A 32 4.88 8.16 -6.58
C TYR A 32 4.00 7.88 -7.80
N ARG A 33 3.59 8.89 -8.58
CA ARG A 33 2.66 8.68 -9.69
C ARG A 33 3.35 8.08 -10.91
N GLY A 34 3.14 6.79 -11.13
CA GLY A 34 3.58 6.10 -12.35
C GLY A 34 2.56 6.16 -13.49
N GLY A 35 2.97 5.70 -14.68
CA GLY A 35 2.05 5.42 -15.78
C GLY A 35 1.00 4.35 -15.42
N PHE A 36 -0.18 4.40 -16.05
CA PHE A 36 -1.24 3.41 -15.79
C PHE A 36 -0.78 1.98 -16.11
N PRO A 37 -0.94 1.01 -15.19
CA PRO A 37 -0.45 -0.34 -15.40
C PRO A 37 -1.33 -1.07 -16.41
N THR A 38 -0.72 -1.64 -17.44
CA THR A 38 -1.39 -2.58 -18.35
C THR A 38 -1.47 -3.97 -17.73
N ASP A 39 -2.28 -4.85 -18.33
CA ASP A 39 -2.38 -6.25 -17.88
C ASP A 39 -1.00 -6.93 -17.92
N GLU A 40 -0.19 -6.66 -18.94
CA GLU A 40 1.16 -7.21 -19.08
C GLU A 40 2.11 -6.69 -17.98
N VAL A 41 1.99 -5.42 -17.59
CA VAL A 41 2.77 -4.86 -16.49
C VAL A 41 2.38 -5.52 -15.17
N VAL A 42 1.08 -5.67 -14.90
CA VAL A 42 0.58 -6.34 -13.70
C VAL A 42 1.13 -7.77 -13.63
N VAL A 43 0.93 -8.57 -14.67
CA VAL A 43 1.41 -9.97 -14.73
C VAL A 43 2.93 -10.05 -14.57
N SER A 44 3.67 -9.12 -15.18
CA SER A 44 5.12 -9.07 -15.05
C SER A 44 5.57 -8.71 -13.63
N VAL A 45 4.87 -7.82 -12.93
CA VAL A 45 5.18 -7.46 -11.54
C VAL A 45 4.82 -8.61 -10.60
N GLU A 46 3.64 -9.21 -10.75
CA GLU A 46 3.21 -10.39 -9.97
C GLU A 46 4.20 -11.55 -10.11
N ALA A 47 4.66 -11.83 -11.34
CA ALA A 47 5.65 -12.89 -11.60
C ALA A 47 7.02 -12.59 -10.95
N GLU A 48 7.43 -11.33 -10.89
CA GLU A 48 8.69 -10.94 -10.25
C GLU A 48 8.62 -11.04 -8.73
N LEU A 49 7.48 -10.64 -8.15
CA LEU A 49 7.27 -10.65 -6.70
C LEU A 49 6.89 -12.04 -6.19
N GLY A 50 6.33 -12.90 -7.05
CA GLY A 50 5.85 -14.24 -6.69
C GLY A 50 4.47 -14.25 -6.01
N PHE A 51 3.71 -13.16 -6.12
CA PHE A 51 2.41 -12.98 -5.49
C PHE A 51 1.42 -12.37 -6.47
N ARG A 52 0.20 -12.89 -6.48
CA ARG A 52 -0.93 -12.25 -7.13
C ARG A 52 -1.39 -11.06 -6.29
N LEU A 53 -1.44 -9.87 -6.90
CA LEU A 53 -1.85 -8.65 -6.21
C LEU A 53 -3.37 -8.68 -5.92
N PRO A 54 -3.82 -8.05 -4.81
CA PRO A 54 -5.24 -7.93 -4.52
C PRO A 54 -5.97 -7.25 -5.69
N ALA A 55 -7.11 -7.81 -6.09
CA ALA A 55 -7.86 -7.27 -7.23
C ALA A 55 -8.32 -5.82 -6.97
N SER A 56 -8.61 -5.49 -5.71
CA SER A 56 -8.95 -4.14 -5.23
C SER A 56 -7.77 -3.16 -5.37
N TYR A 57 -6.55 -3.60 -5.06
CA TYR A 57 -5.35 -2.80 -5.25
C TYR A 57 -5.06 -2.56 -6.74
N VAL A 58 -5.14 -3.58 -7.58
CA VAL A 58 -4.99 -3.43 -9.04
C VAL A 58 -6.04 -2.48 -9.61
N ALA A 59 -7.29 -2.55 -9.15
CA ALA A 59 -8.35 -1.64 -9.57
C ALA A 59 -8.02 -0.19 -9.20
N LEU A 60 -7.59 0.07 -7.96
CA LEU A 60 -7.21 1.42 -7.52
C LEU A 60 -6.02 1.95 -8.33
N MET A 61 -5.00 1.12 -8.56
CA MET A 61 -3.80 1.49 -9.32
C MET A 61 -4.08 1.76 -10.81
N ARG A 62 -5.16 1.19 -11.37
CA ARG A 62 -5.63 1.54 -12.72
C ARG A 62 -6.35 2.89 -12.77
N ALA A 63 -6.94 3.35 -11.66
CA ALA A 63 -7.50 4.69 -11.56
C ALA A 63 -6.42 5.76 -11.31
N ARG A 64 -5.45 5.46 -10.44
CA ARG A 64 -4.24 6.25 -10.22
C ARG A 64 -3.11 5.36 -9.71
N ASN A 65 -2.02 5.26 -10.48
CA ASN A 65 -0.95 4.29 -10.21
C ASN A 65 0.08 4.82 -9.21
N GLY A 66 -0.26 4.75 -7.94
CA GLY A 66 0.54 5.29 -6.84
C GLY A 66 0.24 6.76 -6.55
N GLY A 67 0.56 7.18 -5.33
CA GLY A 67 0.31 8.53 -4.85
C GLY A 67 0.25 8.61 -3.34
N MET A 68 0.09 9.84 -2.83
CA MET A 68 -0.11 10.11 -1.40
C MET A 68 -1.61 10.21 -1.12
N PRO A 69 -2.19 9.42 -0.21
CA PRO A 69 -3.57 9.63 0.21
C PRO A 69 -3.69 10.88 1.10
N ARG A 70 -4.85 11.52 1.13
CA ARG A 70 -5.13 12.63 2.08
C ARG A 70 -5.28 12.13 3.51
N ASN A 71 -5.92 10.97 3.66
CA ASN A 71 -6.05 10.29 4.93
C ASN A 71 -4.87 9.33 5.09
N THR A 72 -3.99 9.64 6.03
CA THR A 72 -2.67 9.02 6.18
C THR A 72 -2.54 8.17 7.43
N CYS A 73 -3.58 8.03 8.27
CA CYS A 73 -3.51 7.24 9.50
C CYS A 73 -4.49 6.05 9.48
N CYS A 74 -3.99 4.85 9.78
CA CYS A 74 -4.76 3.63 9.96
C CYS A 74 -4.77 3.23 11.44
N PRO A 75 -5.94 3.01 12.07
CA PRO A 75 -6.01 2.46 13.43
C PRO A 75 -5.21 1.16 13.56
N ALA A 76 -4.56 0.98 14.69
CA ALA A 76 -3.77 -0.20 15.04
C ALA A 76 -4.29 -0.80 16.36
N PRO A 77 -4.40 -2.14 16.48
CA PRO A 77 -4.92 -2.80 17.67
C PRO A 77 -3.94 -2.78 18.88
N SER A 78 -2.72 -2.30 18.68
CA SER A 78 -1.67 -2.25 19.68
C SER A 78 -0.67 -1.14 19.36
N SER A 79 -0.05 -0.59 20.40
CA SER A 79 1.00 0.44 20.28
C SER A 79 2.14 0.01 19.35
N THR A 80 2.52 0.92 18.47
CA THR A 80 3.75 0.89 17.69
C THR A 80 4.88 1.57 18.46
N THR A 81 6.04 1.71 17.85
CA THR A 81 7.18 2.46 18.42
C THR A 81 6.91 3.95 18.55
N TRP A 82 5.99 4.50 17.76
CA TRP A 82 5.79 5.94 17.63
C TRP A 82 4.35 6.40 17.93
N SER A 83 3.37 5.49 18.00
CA SER A 83 1.98 5.80 18.36
C SER A 83 1.34 4.70 19.22
N GLU A 84 0.37 5.09 20.06
CA GLU A 84 -0.36 4.17 20.93
C GLU A 84 -1.43 3.37 20.19
N ASP A 85 -2.03 3.92 19.14
CA ASP A 85 -3.29 3.43 18.57
C ASP A 85 -3.41 3.49 17.04
N HIS A 86 -2.36 3.91 16.32
CA HIS A 86 -2.39 3.98 14.86
C HIS A 86 -1.03 3.78 14.19
N VAL A 87 -1.08 3.56 12.87
CA VAL A 87 0.05 3.57 11.94
C VAL A 87 -0.19 4.64 10.87
N ALA A 88 0.86 5.34 10.45
CA ALA A 88 0.83 6.37 9.43
C ALA A 88 1.47 5.84 8.16
N LEU A 89 0.96 6.28 7.02
CA LEU A 89 1.56 6.07 5.71
C LEU A 89 1.77 7.41 5.02
N THR A 90 2.86 7.50 4.27
CA THR A 90 3.15 8.63 3.39
C THR A 90 2.48 8.43 2.04
N ALA A 91 2.57 7.21 1.50
CA ALA A 91 2.15 6.94 0.14
C ALA A 91 1.78 5.49 -0.10
N ILE A 92 0.91 5.27 -1.08
CA ILE A 92 0.63 3.97 -1.68
C ILE A 92 1.52 3.86 -2.92
N MET A 93 2.35 2.82 -2.97
CA MET A 93 3.26 2.55 -4.08
C MET A 93 2.46 2.17 -5.33
N GLY A 94 2.97 2.51 -6.52
CA GLY A 94 2.37 2.11 -7.79
C GLY A 94 2.84 0.73 -8.28
N ILE A 95 2.06 0.09 -9.15
CA ILE A 95 2.43 -1.12 -9.88
C ILE A 95 3.35 -0.74 -11.03
N GLY A 96 4.59 -1.22 -10.99
CA GLY A 96 5.54 -1.03 -12.09
C GLY A 96 6.97 -0.91 -11.59
N ARG A 97 7.82 -0.33 -12.44
CA ARG A 97 9.28 -0.16 -12.23
C ARG A 97 9.78 1.23 -12.59
N GLU A 98 8.86 2.13 -12.95
CA GLU A 98 9.17 3.47 -13.45
C GLU A 98 9.68 4.37 -12.33
N LYS A 99 8.98 4.39 -11.20
CA LYS A 99 9.41 5.11 -10.00
C LYS A 99 10.26 4.21 -9.12
N GLU A 100 11.21 4.80 -8.41
CA GLU A 100 12.08 4.05 -7.48
C GLU A 100 11.27 3.33 -6.40
N CYS A 101 10.22 3.98 -5.89
CA CYS A 101 9.28 3.45 -4.91
C CYS A 101 8.09 2.68 -5.53
N SER A 102 8.10 2.35 -6.83
CA SER A 102 7.09 1.40 -7.34
C SER A 102 7.32 0.00 -6.75
N LEU A 103 6.32 -0.88 -6.79
CA LEU A 103 6.42 -2.23 -6.21
C LEU A 103 7.64 -3.02 -6.68
N ALA A 104 7.98 -2.91 -7.97
CA ALA A 104 9.17 -3.50 -8.60
C ALA A 104 10.20 -2.43 -9.01
N GLY A 105 10.15 -1.27 -8.36
CA GLY A 105 11.16 -0.22 -8.48
C GLY A 105 12.45 -0.57 -7.72
N ARG A 106 13.48 0.26 -7.88
CA ARG A 106 14.80 0.04 -7.27
C ARG A 106 14.78 0.01 -5.74
N SER A 107 13.83 0.72 -5.14
CA SER A 107 13.59 0.78 -3.69
C SER A 107 12.26 0.10 -3.34
N GLY A 108 11.79 -0.82 -4.21
CA GLY A 108 10.52 -1.51 -4.08
C GLY A 108 10.53 -2.68 -3.10
N SER A 109 9.50 -3.54 -3.20
CA SER A 109 9.27 -4.63 -2.24
C SER A 109 10.44 -5.60 -2.12
N ARG A 110 11.11 -5.93 -3.23
CA ARG A 110 12.27 -6.84 -3.20
C ARG A 110 13.48 -6.22 -2.53
N PHE A 111 13.74 -4.94 -2.77
CA PHE A 111 14.83 -4.21 -2.13
C PHE A 111 14.68 -4.21 -0.60
N LEU A 112 13.46 -3.98 -0.10
CA LEU A 112 13.19 -4.01 1.34
C LEU A 112 13.51 -5.39 1.96
N ILE A 113 13.19 -6.47 1.24
CA ILE A 113 13.47 -7.84 1.71
C ILE A 113 14.96 -8.17 1.61
N GLU A 114 15.55 -7.95 0.43
CA GLU A 114 16.91 -8.41 0.09
C GLU A 114 18.00 -7.56 0.75
N GLU A 115 17.81 -6.23 0.79
CA GLU A 115 18.83 -5.29 1.26
C GLU A 115 18.54 -4.79 2.68
N TRP A 116 17.26 -4.60 3.04
CA TRP A 116 16.87 -4.11 4.38
C TRP A 116 16.43 -5.22 5.34
N GLY A 117 16.41 -6.48 4.90
CA GLY A 117 16.14 -7.64 5.76
C GLY A 117 14.69 -7.76 6.22
N TYR A 118 13.74 -7.05 5.58
CA TYR A 118 12.33 -7.21 5.88
C TYR A 118 11.86 -8.65 5.64
N PRO A 119 10.94 -9.17 6.46
CA PRO A 119 10.51 -10.56 6.34
C PRO A 119 9.77 -10.78 5.02
N ALA A 120 10.08 -11.89 4.33
CA ALA A 120 9.48 -12.27 3.05
C ALA A 120 8.06 -12.85 3.22
N ILE A 121 7.14 -12.02 3.72
CA ILE A 121 5.74 -12.40 4.01
C ILE A 121 4.80 -12.16 2.83
N GLY A 122 5.26 -11.42 1.82
CA GLY A 122 4.41 -10.91 0.75
C GLY A 122 4.99 -9.69 0.05
N VAL A 123 4.14 -8.71 -0.18
CA VAL A 123 4.46 -7.50 -0.97
C VAL A 123 4.33 -6.26 -0.09
N TYR A 124 5.42 -5.51 0.05
CA TYR A 124 5.43 -4.19 0.68
C TYR A 124 4.90 -3.17 -0.34
N PHE A 125 3.82 -2.47 0.02
CA PHE A 125 3.04 -1.67 -0.94
C PHE A 125 2.78 -0.23 -0.49
N ALA A 126 3.07 0.13 0.75
CA ALA A 126 2.87 1.48 1.25
C ALA A 126 4.06 1.92 2.10
N ASP A 127 4.51 3.13 1.80
CA ASP A 127 5.62 3.82 2.43
C ASP A 127 5.13 4.54 3.69
N CYS A 128 5.98 4.61 4.71
CA CYS A 128 5.68 5.23 5.99
C CYS A 128 6.58 6.47 6.21
N PRO A 129 6.20 7.40 7.10
CA PRO A 129 6.99 8.62 7.34
C PRO A 129 8.43 8.37 7.84
N SER A 130 8.73 7.16 8.30
CA SER A 130 10.02 6.78 8.87
C SER A 130 11.15 6.57 7.84
N ALA A 131 10.87 6.77 6.55
CA ALA A 131 11.82 6.53 5.46
C ALA A 131 12.35 5.07 5.41
N GLY A 132 11.45 4.11 5.61
CA GLY A 132 11.72 2.67 5.45
C GLY A 132 12.06 1.92 6.74
N HIS A 133 12.05 2.57 7.90
CA HIS A 133 12.22 1.89 9.20
C HIS A 133 10.95 1.16 9.65
N ASP A 134 9.81 1.50 9.05
CA ASP A 134 8.60 0.71 9.08
C ASP A 134 7.91 0.74 7.72
N MET A 135 7.18 -0.33 7.40
CA MET A 135 6.52 -0.49 6.11
C MET A 135 5.18 -1.18 6.27
N ILE A 136 4.28 -0.97 5.31
CA ILE A 136 2.99 -1.68 5.24
C ILE A 136 3.03 -2.69 4.09
N ALA A 137 2.55 -3.90 4.38
CA ALA A 137 2.63 -5.06 3.49
C ALA A 137 1.30 -5.81 3.35
N PHE A 138 1.12 -6.41 2.19
CA PHE A 138 0.23 -7.53 1.98
C PHE A 138 0.90 -8.78 2.57
N ASP A 139 0.26 -9.41 3.55
CA ASP A 139 0.75 -10.62 4.21
C ASP A 139 0.01 -11.86 3.70
N TYR A 140 0.72 -12.69 2.94
CA TYR A 140 0.19 -13.88 2.28
C TYR A 140 0.47 -15.17 3.07
N ARG A 141 1.07 -15.11 4.26
CA ARG A 141 1.47 -16.30 5.02
C ARG A 141 0.31 -17.28 5.27
N ASP A 142 -0.91 -16.77 5.43
CA ASP A 142 -2.09 -17.58 5.74
C ASP A 142 -2.86 -18.01 4.48
N CYS A 143 -2.92 -17.17 3.45
CA CYS A 143 -3.74 -17.40 2.25
C CYS A 143 -2.95 -17.95 1.05
N GLY A 144 -1.61 -17.96 1.11
CA GLY A 144 -0.74 -18.36 0.02
C GLY A 144 -0.66 -17.32 -1.10
N PRO A 145 0.25 -17.49 -2.07
CA PRO A 145 0.62 -16.45 -3.04
C PRO A 145 -0.49 -16.04 -4.01
N GLU A 146 -1.57 -16.81 -4.10
CA GLU A 146 -2.72 -16.56 -4.98
C GLU A 146 -3.98 -16.12 -4.21
N GLY A 147 -3.91 -16.04 -2.88
CA GLY A 147 -5.04 -15.71 -2.02
C GLY A 147 -5.24 -14.20 -1.83
N GLU A 148 -6.35 -13.81 -1.20
CA GLU A 148 -6.55 -12.43 -0.75
C GLU A 148 -5.76 -12.22 0.56
N PRO A 149 -4.73 -11.36 0.58
CA PRO A 149 -3.89 -11.15 1.75
C PRO A 149 -4.54 -10.17 2.73
N ARG A 150 -4.20 -10.31 4.01
CA ARG A 150 -4.44 -9.25 4.99
C ARG A 150 -3.42 -8.13 4.82
N VAL A 151 -3.70 -6.97 5.41
CA VAL A 151 -2.75 -5.85 5.48
C VAL A 151 -2.11 -5.79 6.86
N VAL A 152 -0.78 -5.69 6.89
CA VAL A 152 0.01 -5.60 8.11
C VAL A 152 0.99 -4.44 8.06
N HIS A 153 1.34 -3.92 9.23
CA HIS A 153 2.49 -3.06 9.46
C HIS A 153 3.66 -3.91 9.95
N VAL A 154 4.88 -3.56 9.52
CA VAL A 154 6.12 -4.21 9.93
C VAL A 154 7.10 -3.15 10.42
N ASP A 155 7.50 -3.25 11.68
CA ASP A 155 8.37 -2.28 12.35
C ASP A 155 9.78 -2.85 12.57
N GLN A 156 10.76 -2.31 11.83
CA GLN A 156 12.15 -2.75 11.89
C GLN A 156 12.78 -2.49 13.26
N GLU A 157 12.45 -1.37 13.91
CA GLU A 157 13.11 -0.90 15.13
C GLU A 157 12.83 -1.80 16.35
N VAL A 158 11.75 -2.56 16.30
CA VAL A 158 11.39 -3.58 17.31
C VAL A 158 11.51 -5.01 16.79
N GLY A 159 12.45 -5.24 15.86
CA GLY A 159 12.80 -6.57 15.38
C GLY A 159 11.80 -7.13 14.36
N TYR A 160 11.37 -6.28 13.42
CA TYR A 160 10.37 -6.60 12.39
C TYR A 160 9.06 -7.11 12.98
N ARG A 161 8.58 -6.45 14.04
CA ARG A 161 7.29 -6.79 14.65
C ARG A 161 6.19 -6.59 13.63
N ILE A 162 5.31 -7.57 13.48
CA ILE A 162 4.19 -7.54 12.54
C ILE A 162 2.89 -7.26 13.29
N THR A 163 2.19 -6.20 12.90
CA THR A 163 0.89 -5.80 13.46
C THR A 163 -0.17 -5.89 12.37
N VAL A 164 -1.28 -6.59 12.63
CA VAL A 164 -2.39 -6.67 11.66
C VAL A 164 -3.20 -5.39 11.68
N LEU A 165 -3.39 -4.76 10.51
CA LEU A 165 -4.14 -3.51 10.35
C LEU A 165 -5.55 -3.75 9.81
N ALA A 166 -5.68 -4.61 8.79
CA ALA A 166 -6.96 -4.88 8.14
C ALA A 166 -7.03 -6.29 7.57
N PRO A 167 -8.23 -6.87 7.43
CA PRO A 167 -8.41 -8.21 6.86
C PRO A 167 -8.10 -8.29 5.36
N ASP A 168 -8.17 -7.17 4.64
CA ASP A 168 -7.92 -7.04 3.21
C ASP A 168 -7.61 -5.58 2.84
N PHE A 169 -7.23 -5.32 1.58
CA PHE A 169 -6.89 -3.97 1.11
C PHE A 169 -8.09 -2.99 1.13
N VAL A 170 -9.31 -3.47 0.90
CA VAL A 170 -10.51 -2.62 0.93
C VAL A 170 -10.76 -2.13 2.36
N GLY A 171 -10.65 -3.03 3.34
CA GLY A 171 -10.73 -2.73 4.76
C GLY A 171 -9.67 -1.71 5.18
N PHE A 172 -8.43 -1.86 4.69
CA PHE A 172 -7.36 -0.91 4.96
C PHE A 172 -7.69 0.50 4.44
N VAL A 173 -8.03 0.64 3.15
CA VAL A 173 -8.37 1.94 2.55
C VAL A 173 -9.55 2.60 3.28
N ARG A 174 -10.58 1.83 3.67
CA ARG A 174 -11.73 2.34 4.44
C ARG A 174 -11.38 2.73 5.87
N ALA A 175 -10.34 2.14 6.44
CA ALA A 175 -9.89 2.45 7.80
C ALA A 175 -9.06 3.73 7.86
N LEU A 176 -8.55 4.23 6.73
CA LEU A 176 -7.75 5.46 6.71
C LEU A 176 -8.53 6.68 7.21
N ARG A 177 -7.90 7.43 8.10
CA ARG A 177 -8.39 8.63 8.77
C ARG A 177 -7.40 9.78 8.58
N PRO A 178 -7.87 11.03 8.65
CA PRO A 178 -6.98 12.18 8.65
C PRO A 178 -6.11 12.16 9.91
N GLU A 179 -4.90 12.71 9.80
CA GLU A 179 -3.95 12.85 10.93
C GLU A 179 -4.57 13.60 12.11
N SER A 180 -5.43 14.59 11.84
CA SER A 180 -6.14 15.38 12.86
C SER A 180 -7.04 14.58 13.80
N ASP A 181 -7.39 13.33 13.46
CA ASP A 181 -8.12 12.43 14.38
C ASP A 181 -7.22 11.92 15.52
N TYR A 182 -5.89 12.04 15.38
CA TYR A 182 -4.88 11.53 16.30
C TYR A 182 -3.91 12.60 16.81
N ASP A 183 -4.00 13.83 16.31
CA ASP A 183 -3.33 14.97 16.92
C ASP A 183 -3.91 15.17 18.33
N PHE A 184 -3.15 14.75 19.34
CA PHE A 184 -3.42 15.10 20.73
C PHE A 184 -2.96 16.56 20.95
N ASP A 185 -3.86 17.44 21.37
CA ASP A 185 -3.52 18.75 21.99
C ASP A 185 -2.62 18.57 23.23
#